data_AF-A0A953X325-F1
#
_entry.id   AF-A0A953X325-F1
#
_cell.length_a   1.000
_cell.length_b   1.000
_cell.length_c   1.000
_cell.angle_alpha   90.00
_cell.angle_beta   90.00
_cell.angle_gamma   90.00
#
_symmetry.space_group_name_H-M   'P 1'
#
loop_
_entity.id
_entity.type
_entity.pdbx_description
1 polymer ?
#
loop_
_entity_poly.entity_id
_entity_poly.type
_entity_poly.pdbx_seq_one_letter_code
_entity_poly.pdbx_strand_id
1 'polypeptide(L)'
;MAYGVRLLVGGRNALFTRPELKVERVSYDVMTPSAARGIVEAIHWKPAIRWVIDRIHVLEPIRFQSIRRNEVGHKAPAGAIKSAMKRGDLGGLQILVDEDRQQRASTVLVAPRYVIEAHFEMTPRAGDEDNPAKHLDTFNRRAGRGQCFHQPCL
;
A
#
# COMPACT_ATOMS: atom_id res chain seq x y z
N MET A 1 -3.88 25.77 12.68
CA MET A 1 -4.11 25.26 11.31
C MET A 1 -2.98 24.31 10.97
N ALA A 2 -3.26 23.01 10.82
CA ALA A 2 -2.25 22.06 10.36
C ALA A 2 -1.87 22.42 8.91
N TYR A 3 -0.58 22.49 8.62
CA TYR A 3 -0.08 22.77 7.28
C TYR A 3 -0.47 21.60 6.35
N GLY A 4 -1.28 21.87 5.34
CA GLY A 4 -1.71 20.86 4.37
C GLY A 4 -0.69 20.65 3.26
N VAL A 5 -0.55 19.40 2.80
CA VAL A 5 0.27 19.01 1.64
C VAL A 5 -0.63 18.58 0.48
N ARG A 6 -0.12 18.73 -0.74
CA ARG A 6 -0.72 18.24 -1.98
C ARG A 6 0.27 17.38 -2.72
N LEU A 7 -0.05 16.11 -2.92
CA LEU A 7 0.84 15.14 -3.56
C LEU A 7 0.20 14.60 -4.85
N LEU A 8 0.87 14.81 -5.98
CA LEU A 8 0.52 14.17 -7.24
C LEU A 8 1.00 12.73 -7.23
N VAL A 9 0.09 11.78 -7.51
CA VAL A 9 0.40 10.35 -7.57
C VAL A 9 -0.22 9.76 -8.81
N GLY A 10 0.51 8.89 -9.50
CA GLY A 10 -0.02 8.12 -10.62
C GLY A 10 0.88 6.96 -10.97
N GLY A 11 0.38 6.05 -11.79
CA GLY A 11 1.12 4.87 -12.21
C GLY A 11 0.48 4.24 -13.43
N ARG A 12 1.14 3.21 -13.97
CA ARG A 12 0.62 2.50 -15.14
C ARG A 12 -0.67 1.73 -14.82
N ASN A 13 -0.71 1.08 -13.65
CA ASN A 13 -1.87 0.36 -13.14
C ASN A 13 -2.06 0.68 -11.64
N ALA A 14 -3.28 0.48 -11.11
CA ALA A 14 -3.54 0.47 -9.68
C ALA A 14 -4.55 -0.63 -9.29
N LEU A 15 -4.48 -1.15 -8.07
CA LEU A 15 -5.40 -2.18 -7.57
C LEU A 15 -5.77 -1.92 -6.10
N PHE A 16 -6.78 -1.08 -5.90
CA PHE A 16 -7.39 -0.83 -4.59
C PHE A 16 -8.44 -1.91 -4.31
N THR A 17 -8.00 -3.09 -3.86
CA THR A 17 -8.85 -4.29 -3.82
C THR A 17 -10.11 -4.10 -2.95
N ARG A 18 -11.27 -4.37 -3.53
CA ARG A 18 -12.55 -4.48 -2.82
C ARG A 18 -12.52 -5.68 -1.87
N PRO A 19 -12.81 -5.50 -0.56
CA PRO A 19 -12.68 -6.57 0.43
C PRO A 19 -13.61 -7.76 0.18
N GLU A 20 -14.77 -7.54 -0.44
CA GLU A 20 -15.75 -8.56 -0.80
C GLU A 20 -15.27 -9.52 -1.91
N LEU A 21 -14.32 -9.10 -2.76
CA LEU A 21 -13.85 -9.83 -3.94
C LEU A 21 -12.35 -10.17 -3.81
N LYS A 22 -12.01 -10.91 -2.76
CA LYS A 22 -10.59 -11.19 -2.43
C LYS A 22 -9.93 -12.26 -3.30
N VAL A 23 -10.72 -13.21 -3.82
CA VAL A 23 -10.21 -14.31 -4.65
C VAL A 23 -9.93 -13.81 -6.08
N GLU A 24 -10.94 -13.20 -6.70
CA GLU A 24 -10.81 -12.48 -7.97
C GLU A 24 -10.77 -10.98 -7.68
N ARG A 25 -9.58 -10.40 -7.66
CA ARG A 25 -9.39 -9.04 -7.15
C ARG A 25 -10.02 -8.03 -8.09
N VAL A 26 -10.93 -7.22 -7.58
CA VAL A 26 -11.49 -6.09 -8.32
C VAL A 26 -11.12 -4.81 -7.60
N SER A 27 -10.54 -3.85 -8.32
CA SER A 27 -10.23 -2.54 -7.76
C SER A 27 -11.51 -1.76 -7.47
N TYR A 28 -11.49 -0.92 -6.45
CA TYR A 28 -12.33 0.26 -6.40
C TYR A 28 -12.04 1.15 -7.61
N ASP A 29 -13.05 1.93 -7.98
CA ASP A 29 -13.01 2.86 -9.10
C ASP A 29 -12.01 4.00 -8.87
N VAL A 30 -11.73 4.30 -7.59
CA VAL A 30 -10.82 5.35 -7.16
C VAL A 30 -9.97 4.90 -5.98
N MET A 31 -8.88 5.63 -5.72
CA MET A 31 -8.03 5.44 -4.55
C MET A 31 -8.82 5.59 -3.25
N THR A 32 -8.63 4.66 -2.32
CA THR A 32 -9.23 4.74 -0.98
C THR A 32 -8.41 5.66 -0.08
N PRO A 33 -9.03 6.29 0.95
CA PRO A 33 -8.29 7.07 1.94
C PRO A 33 -7.20 6.28 2.66
N SER A 34 -7.39 4.97 2.87
CA SER A 34 -6.37 4.10 3.47
C SER A 34 -5.15 3.92 2.56
N ALA A 35 -5.35 3.74 1.26
CA ALA A 35 -4.26 3.65 0.28
C ALA A 35 -3.53 5.00 0.14
N ALA A 36 -4.27 6.11 0.06
CA ALA A 36 -3.70 7.45 0.04
C ALA A 36 -2.83 7.73 1.27
N ARG A 37 -3.31 7.35 2.46
CA ARG A 37 -2.55 7.44 3.72
C ARG A 37 -1.26 6.61 3.65
N GLY A 38 -1.33 5.38 3.14
CA GLY A 38 -0.14 4.53 2.96
C GLY A 38 0.92 5.17 2.06
N ILE A 39 0.51 5.88 1.00
CA ILE A 39 1.44 6.56 0.08
C ILE A 39 2.16 7.73 0.78
N VAL A 40 1.44 8.57 1.52
CA VAL A 40 2.10 9.70 2.23
C VAL A 40 3.00 9.18 3.37
N GLU A 41 2.59 8.10 4.04
CA GLU A 41 3.40 7.43 5.07
C GLU A 41 4.69 6.82 4.51
N ALA A 42 4.64 6.26 3.30
CA ALA A 42 5.80 5.70 2.61
C ALA A 42 6.88 6.76 2.32
N ILE A 43 6.49 8.03 2.11
CA ILE A 43 7.43 9.14 1.93
C ILE A 43 8.02 9.56 3.27
N HIS A 44 7.17 9.86 4.25
CA HIS A 44 7.58 10.23 5.60
C HIS A 44 6.50 9.91 6.63
N TRP A 45 6.88 9.08 7.61
CA TRP A 45 6.06 8.78 8.78
C TRP A 45 6.95 8.56 10.00
N LYS A 46 6.45 8.98 11.16
CA LYS A 46 7.02 8.71 12.48
C LYS A 46 5.87 8.47 13.47
N PRO A 47 6.10 7.74 14.58
CA PRO A 47 5.07 7.53 15.62
C PRO A 47 4.46 8.81 16.18
N ALA A 48 5.22 9.92 16.14
CA ALA A 48 4.85 11.27 16.57
C ALA A 48 3.79 11.96 15.68
N ILE A 49 3.54 11.47 14.47
CA ILE A 49 2.55 12.05 13.54
C ILE A 49 1.54 11.03 13.04
N ARG A 50 0.34 11.52 12.72
CA ARG A 50 -0.70 10.75 12.05
C ARG A 50 -1.21 11.54 10.84
N TRP A 51 -1.10 10.94 9.65
CA TRP A 51 -1.66 11.51 8.43
C TRP A 51 -3.18 11.36 8.39
N VAL A 52 -3.84 12.43 7.99
CA VAL A 52 -5.28 12.54 7.77
C VAL A 52 -5.48 12.96 6.32
N ILE A 53 -6.25 12.17 5.57
CA ILE A 53 -6.57 12.45 4.17
C ILE A 53 -7.82 13.30 4.13
N ASP A 54 -7.70 14.49 3.54
CA ASP A 54 -8.78 15.47 3.47
C ASP A 54 -9.60 15.28 2.18
N ARG A 55 -8.90 15.16 1.04
CA ARG A 55 -9.52 15.01 -0.29
C ARG A 55 -8.64 14.19 -1.21
N ILE A 56 -9.28 13.53 -2.16
CA ILE A 56 -8.63 12.83 -3.28
C ILE A 56 -9.25 13.37 -4.56
N HIS A 57 -8.45 14.02 -5.38
CA HIS A 57 -8.85 14.50 -6.70
C HIS A 57 -8.54 13.44 -7.74
N VAL A 58 -9.52 13.07 -8.55
CA VAL A 58 -9.33 12.13 -9.68
C VAL A 58 -9.05 12.95 -10.93
N LEU A 59 -7.87 12.75 -11.53
CA LEU A 59 -7.42 13.57 -12.67
C LEU A 59 -7.69 12.92 -14.02
N GLU A 60 -7.88 11.61 -14.05
CA GLU A 60 -8.00 10.82 -15.28
C GLU A 60 -9.31 10.01 -15.29
N PRO A 61 -9.87 9.70 -16.46
CA PRO A 61 -11.05 8.83 -16.57
C PRO A 61 -10.82 7.45 -15.97
N ILE A 62 -11.83 6.93 -15.28
CA ILE A 62 -11.80 5.61 -14.67
C ILE A 62 -11.88 4.56 -15.78
N ARG A 63 -10.82 3.76 -15.93
CA ARG A 63 -10.72 2.68 -16.92
C ARG A 63 -10.16 1.44 -16.26
N PHE A 64 -10.66 0.28 -16.69
CA PHE A 64 -10.23 -1.00 -16.16
C PHE A 64 -9.62 -1.89 -17.23
N GLN A 65 -8.74 -2.79 -16.82
CA GLN A 65 -8.28 -3.91 -17.63
C GLN A 65 -8.19 -5.17 -16.75
N SER A 66 -8.35 -6.34 -17.36
CA SER A 66 -8.15 -7.62 -16.68
C SER A 66 -6.71 -8.09 -16.88
N ILE A 67 -6.05 -8.47 -15.77
CA ILE A 67 -4.74 -9.12 -15.77
C ILE A 67 -4.90 -10.48 -15.09
N ARG A 68 -4.43 -11.55 -15.74
CA ARG A 68 -4.40 -12.90 -15.15
C ARG A 68 -2.97 -13.27 -14.78
N ARG A 69 -2.77 -13.78 -13.57
CA ARG A 69 -1.47 -14.25 -13.09
C ARG A 69 -1.59 -15.63 -12.46
N ASN A 70 -0.52 -16.40 -12.55
CA ASN A 70 -0.35 -17.62 -11.77
C ASN A 70 0.09 -17.20 -10.37
N GLU A 71 -0.70 -17.53 -9.36
CA GLU A 71 -0.39 -17.30 -7.95
C GLU A 71 -0.35 -18.62 -7.19
N VAL A 72 0.31 -18.64 -6.03
CA VAL A 72 0.31 -19.80 -5.15
C VAL A 72 -1.10 -20.02 -4.59
N GLY A 73 -1.59 -21.25 -4.71
CA GLY A 73 -2.95 -21.63 -4.31
C GLY A 73 -3.11 -21.66 -2.79
N HIS A 74 -2.24 -22.37 -2.09
CA HIS A 74 -2.38 -22.64 -0.66
C HIS A 74 -1.17 -22.17 0.16
N LYS A 75 -1.36 -22.13 1.47
CA LYS A 75 -0.27 -21.90 2.44
C LYS A 75 0.15 -23.25 3.00
N ALA A 76 1.42 -23.37 3.38
CA ALA A 76 1.93 -24.54 4.06
C ALA A 76 1.07 -24.86 5.31
N PRO A 77 0.53 -26.08 5.46
CA PRO A 77 -0.29 -26.44 6.60
C PRO A 77 0.48 -26.31 7.93
N ALA A 78 -0.17 -25.77 8.96
CA ALA A 78 0.47 -25.60 10.27
C ALA A 78 0.98 -26.92 10.87
N GLY A 79 0.32 -28.05 10.60
CA GLY A 79 0.77 -29.38 11.02
C GLY A 79 2.09 -29.80 10.39
N ALA A 80 2.26 -29.54 9.08
CA ALA A 80 3.51 -29.82 8.37
C ALA A 80 4.67 -29.00 8.94
N ILE A 81 4.42 -27.71 9.24
CA ILE A 81 5.39 -26.80 9.88
C ILE A 81 5.83 -27.35 11.23
N LYS A 82 4.89 -27.76 12.09
CA LYS A 82 5.21 -28.33 13.41
C LYS A 82 6.05 -29.60 13.32
N SER A 83 5.74 -30.48 12.36
CA SER A 83 6.50 -31.72 12.15
C SER A 83 7.91 -31.44 11.67
N ALA A 84 8.09 -30.53 10.72
CA ALA A 84 9.39 -30.10 10.22
C ALA A 84 10.27 -29.49 11.32
N MET A 85 9.69 -28.60 12.15
CA MET A 85 10.40 -28.03 13.31
C MET A 85 10.86 -29.11 14.29
N LYS A 86 10.04 -30.14 14.55
CA LYS A 86 10.41 -31.26 15.44
C LYS A 86 11.52 -32.14 14.86
N ARG A 87 11.51 -32.36 13.54
CA ARG A 87 12.55 -33.14 12.84
C ARG A 87 13.86 -32.38 12.67
N GLY A 88 13.82 -31.04 12.69
CA GLY A 88 14.98 -30.19 12.45
C GLY A 88 15.35 -30.04 10.97
N ASP A 89 14.40 -30.28 10.06
CA ASP A 89 14.58 -30.16 8.61
C ASP A 89 13.45 -29.33 7.96
N LEU A 90 13.58 -29.04 6.66
CA LEU A 90 12.57 -28.34 5.86
C LEU A 90 11.73 -29.28 4.98
N GLY A 91 11.84 -30.59 5.21
CA GLY A 91 11.19 -31.62 4.39
C GLY A 91 9.67 -31.46 4.38
N GLY A 92 9.07 -31.45 3.19
CA GLY A 92 7.62 -31.33 3.02
C GLY A 92 7.03 -29.95 3.32
N LEU A 93 7.86 -28.91 3.51
CA LEU A 93 7.41 -27.51 3.62
C LEU A 93 7.44 -26.75 2.29
N GLN A 94 8.14 -27.28 1.29
CA GLN A 94 8.21 -26.68 -0.03
C GLN A 94 6.82 -26.63 -0.65
N ILE A 95 6.44 -25.45 -1.12
CA ILE A 95 5.27 -25.28 -1.98
C ILE A 95 5.82 -25.17 -3.40
N LEU A 96 5.75 -26.28 -4.13
CA LEU A 96 6.15 -26.29 -5.52
C LEU A 96 5.10 -25.54 -6.31
N VAL A 97 5.50 -24.37 -6.81
CA VAL A 97 4.58 -23.49 -7.51
C VAL A 97 3.96 -24.21 -8.70
N ASP A 98 4.61 -25.15 -9.40
CA ASP A 98 3.98 -25.92 -10.48
C ASP A 98 2.84 -26.86 -10.03
N GLU A 99 2.87 -27.33 -8.79
CA GLU A 99 1.90 -28.29 -8.25
C GLU A 99 0.74 -27.59 -7.49
N ASP A 100 0.97 -26.37 -6.99
CA ASP A 100 0.00 -25.58 -6.23
C ASP A 100 -0.22 -24.19 -6.87
N ARG A 101 -0.72 -24.18 -8.11
CA ARG A 101 -1.11 -22.95 -8.84
C ARG A 101 -2.59 -22.69 -8.74
N GLN A 102 -2.91 -21.41 -8.56
CA GLN A 102 -4.21 -20.86 -8.87
C GLN A 102 -4.07 -19.72 -9.87
N GLN A 103 -4.82 -19.78 -10.96
CA GLN A 103 -4.94 -18.64 -11.87
C GLN A 103 -5.90 -17.63 -11.26
N ARG A 104 -5.39 -16.44 -10.91
CA ARG A 104 -6.22 -15.36 -10.38
C ARG A 104 -6.29 -14.23 -11.39
N ALA A 105 -7.52 -13.84 -11.71
CA ALA A 105 -7.79 -12.63 -12.45
C ALA A 105 -7.79 -11.43 -11.50
N SER A 106 -7.31 -10.29 -11.98
CA SER A 106 -7.39 -9.01 -11.29
C SER A 106 -7.89 -7.95 -12.25
N THR A 107 -8.99 -7.29 -11.91
CA THR A 107 -9.52 -6.13 -12.62
C THR A 107 -8.90 -4.88 -12.02
N VAL A 108 -7.92 -4.31 -12.72
CA VAL A 108 -7.08 -3.20 -12.25
C VAL A 108 -7.44 -1.90 -12.97
N LEU A 109 -7.16 -0.76 -12.33
CA LEU A 109 -7.26 0.55 -12.97
C LEU A 109 -6.11 0.76 -13.96
N VAL A 110 -6.39 1.49 -15.05
CA VAL A 110 -5.43 1.78 -16.14
C VAL A 110 -5.05 3.25 -16.15
N ALA A 111 -3.75 3.51 -16.04
CA ALA A 111 -3.13 4.84 -16.01
C ALA A 111 -3.80 5.84 -15.04
N PRO A 112 -4.13 5.46 -13.79
CA PRO A 112 -4.79 6.38 -12.88
C PRO A 112 -3.84 7.49 -12.41
N ARG A 113 -4.37 8.70 -12.22
CA ARG A 113 -3.66 9.84 -11.63
C ARG A 113 -4.56 10.57 -10.64
N TYR A 114 -3.97 10.98 -9.53
CA TYR A 114 -4.65 11.60 -8.40
C TYR A 114 -3.85 12.76 -7.81
N VAL A 115 -4.53 13.70 -7.16
CA VAL A 115 -3.93 14.58 -6.15
C VAL A 115 -4.48 14.20 -4.79
N ILE A 116 -3.58 13.91 -3.84
CA ILE A 116 -3.92 13.66 -2.44
C ILE A 116 -3.77 14.99 -1.68
N GLU A 117 -4.86 15.47 -1.08
CA GLU A 117 -4.82 16.50 -0.04
C GLU A 117 -4.76 15.82 1.32
N ALA A 118 -3.77 16.18 2.13
CA ALA A 118 -3.62 15.65 3.46
C ALA A 118 -3.02 16.68 4.40
N HIS A 119 -3.29 16.51 5.69
CA HIS A 119 -2.54 17.12 6.77
C HIS A 119 -2.10 16.03 7.74
N PHE A 120 -1.27 16.40 8.72
CA PHE A 120 -0.97 15.50 9.82
C PHE A 120 -1.24 16.18 11.16
N GLU A 121 -1.61 15.35 12.12
CA GLU A 121 -1.77 15.71 13.52
C GLU A 121 -0.59 15.16 14.32
N MET A 122 -0.13 15.92 15.31
CA MET A 122 0.83 15.40 16.29
C MET A 122 0.12 14.40 17.20
N THR A 123 0.80 13.32 17.55
CA THR A 123 0.25 12.29 18.44
C THR A 123 0.80 12.46 19.87
N PRO A 124 0.19 11.79 20.86
CA PRO A 124 0.74 11.74 22.23
C PRO A 124 2.12 11.08 22.35
N ARG A 125 2.67 10.51 21.26
CA ARG A 125 4.00 9.90 21.22
C ARG A 125 5.07 10.87 20.68
N ALA A 126 4.73 12.13 20.46
CA ALA A 126 5.70 13.16 20.09
C ALA A 126 6.64 13.43 21.28
N GLY A 127 7.95 13.39 21.03
CA GLY A 127 8.95 13.81 22.01
C GLY A 127 9.21 15.32 21.97
N ASP A 128 10.07 15.82 22.84
CA ASP A 128 10.39 17.25 22.96
C ASP A 128 10.97 17.86 21.67
N GLU A 129 11.62 17.05 20.83
CA GLU A 129 12.18 17.47 19.54
C GLU A 129 11.21 17.35 18.35
N ASP A 130 10.01 16.79 18.55
CA ASP A 130 9.03 16.59 17.49
C ASP A 130 8.12 17.80 17.40
N ASN A 131 8.20 18.51 16.28
CA ASN A 131 7.33 19.65 15.99
C ASN A 131 6.79 19.56 14.56
N PRO A 132 5.63 20.22 14.29
CA PRO A 132 5.03 20.16 12.97
C PRO A 132 5.94 20.64 11.83
N ALA A 133 6.68 21.73 12.02
CA ALA A 133 7.54 22.29 10.97
C ALA A 133 8.60 21.28 10.50
N LYS A 134 9.29 20.62 11.45
CA LYS A 134 10.29 19.57 11.18
C LYS A 134 9.73 18.45 10.31
N HIS A 135 8.53 17.97 10.64
CA HIS A 135 7.91 16.87 9.89
C HIS A 135 7.42 17.30 8.50
N LEU A 136 6.82 18.48 8.41
CA LEU A 136 6.38 19.06 7.13
C LEU A 136 7.56 19.28 6.18
N ASP A 137 8.63 19.92 6.65
CA ASP A 137 9.82 20.19 5.85
C ASP A 137 10.51 18.90 5.41
N THR A 138 10.55 17.89 6.28
CA THR A 138 11.08 16.56 5.95
C THR A 138 10.25 15.90 4.86
N PHE A 139 8.91 15.94 4.95
CA PHE A 139 8.03 15.39 3.92
C PHE A 139 8.22 16.14 2.58
N ASN A 140 8.15 17.48 2.58
CA ASN A 140 8.26 18.30 1.37
C ASN A 140 9.62 18.09 0.68
N ARG A 141 10.71 18.06 1.44
CA ARG A 141 12.05 17.79 0.91
C ARG A 141 12.15 16.41 0.28
N ARG A 142 11.58 15.38 0.92
CA ARG A 142 11.60 14.01 0.40
C ARG A 142 10.76 13.87 -0.86
N ALA A 143 9.52 14.36 -0.83
CA ALA A 143 8.63 14.36 -1.98
C ALA A 143 9.24 15.12 -3.17
N GLY A 144 9.79 16.32 -2.96
CA GLY A 144 10.42 17.11 -4.02
C GLY A 144 11.69 16.49 -4.62
N ARG A 145 12.34 15.56 -3.92
CA ARG A 145 13.52 14.82 -4.39
C ARG A 145 13.20 13.39 -4.85
N GLY A 146 11.93 12.99 -4.85
CA GLY A 146 11.54 11.60 -5.14
C GLY A 146 12.06 10.57 -4.12
N GLN A 147 12.39 11.01 -2.89
CA GLN A 147 12.88 10.14 -1.84
C GLN A 147 11.71 9.58 -1.02
N CYS A 148 11.81 8.32 -0.63
CA CYS A 148 10.83 7.64 0.20
C CYS A 148 11.53 6.62 1.10
N PHE A 149 10.84 6.16 2.16
CA PHE A 149 11.31 5.08 3.00
C PHE A 149 11.15 3.71 2.30
N HIS A 150 10.03 3.52 1.60
CA HIS A 150 9.83 2.43 0.64
C HIS A 150 9.04 2.97 -0.55
N GLN A 151 9.18 2.32 -1.71
CA GLN A 151 8.49 2.71 -2.92
C GLN A 151 6.95 2.66 -2.68
N PRO A 152 6.22 3.77 -2.86
CA PRO A 152 4.77 3.76 -2.76
C PRO A 152 4.14 2.88 -3.85
N CYS A 153 3.06 2.19 -3.50
CA CYS A 153 2.33 1.29 -4.38
C CYS A 153 0.90 1.80 -4.64
N LEU A 154 0.31 1.37 -5.76
CA LEU A 154 -1.04 1.70 -6.22
C LEU A 154 -1.86 0.44 -6.47
#